data_AF-A0A5D8QB53-F1
#
_entry.id   AF-A0A5D8QB53-F1
#
_cell.length_a   1.000
_cell.length_b   1.000
_cell.length_c   1.000
_cell.angle_alpha   90.00
_cell.angle_beta   90.00
_cell.angle_gamma   90.00
#
_symmetry.space_group_name_H-M   'P 1'
#
loop_
_entity.id
_entity.type
_entity.pdbx_description
1 polymer ?
#
loop_
_entity_poly.entity_id
_entity_poly.type
_entity_poly.pdbx_seq_one_letter_code
_entity_poly.pdbx_strand_id
1 'polypeptide(L)' 'MAKWKCTSCGEEREGRCKPKKCKSCGGTEFEKMPEDSAK' A
#
# COMPACT_ATOMS: atom_id res chain seq x y z
N MET A 1 -11.80 -1.52 -0.65
CA MET A 1 -10.74 -1.00 -1.54
C MET A 1 -9.50 -1.85 -1.27
N ALA A 2 -8.35 -1.66 -1.92
CA ALA A 2 -7.14 -2.38 -1.52
C ALA A 2 -6.26 -1.42 -0.70
N LYS A 3 -5.73 -1.89 0.43
CA LYS A 3 -4.68 -1.17 1.16
C LYS A 3 -3.33 -1.65 0.68
N TRP A 4 -2.39 -0.72 0.59
CA TRP A 4 -1.03 -0.94 0.16
C TRP A 4 -0.11 -0.37 1.22
N LYS A 5 0.74 -1.20 1.80
CA LYS A 5 1.72 -0.75 2.78
C LYS A 5 3.08 -0.67 2.13
N CYS A 6 3.78 0.45 2.33
CA CYS A 6 5.13 0.62 1.85
C CYS A 6 6.06 -0.24 2.70
N THR A 7 6.80 -1.15 2.08
CA THR A 7 7.76 -2.01 2.81
C THR A 7 9.01 -1.24 3.22
N SER A 8 9.31 -0.11 2.56
CA SER A 8 10.49 0.70 2.86
C SER A 8 10.33 1.61 4.09
N CYS A 9 9.14 2.14 4.34
CA CYS A 9 8.89 3.05 5.48
C CYS A 9 7.68 2.70 6.35
N GLY A 10 6.86 1.74 5.94
CA GLY A 10 5.65 1.34 6.65
C GLY A 10 4.40 2.16 6.31
N GLU A 11 4.46 3.13 5.40
CA GLU A 11 3.32 4.00 5.08
C GLU A 11 2.18 3.25 4.39
N GLU A 12 0.96 3.43 4.88
CA GLU A 12 -0.26 2.78 4.37
C GLU A 12 -1.01 3.69 3.39
N ARG A 13 -1.45 3.12 2.27
CA ARG A 13 -2.12 3.81 1.17
C ARG A 13 -3.30 2.98 0.69
N GLU A 14 -4.48 3.56 0.72
CA GLU A 14 -5.69 2.94 0.19
C GLU A 14 -5.92 3.33 -1.28
N GLY A 15 -6.22 2.33 -2.12
CA GLY A 15 -6.45 2.53 -3.54
C GLY A 15 -6.64 1.23 -4.30
N ARG A 16 -7.38 1.26 -5.41
CA ARG A 16 -7.62 0.06 -6.24
C ARG A 16 -6.33 -0.50 -6.88
N CYS A 17 -5.38 0.38 -7.21
CA CYS A 17 -4.15 0.04 -7.91
C CYS A 17 -2.92 0.19 -7.02
N LYS A 18 -1.90 -0.63 -7.25
CA LYS A 18 -0.61 -0.56 -6.56
C LYS A 18 0.04 0.82 -6.78
N PRO A 19 0.39 1.55 -5.72
CA PRO A 19 1.11 2.82 -5.86
C PRO A 19 2.49 2.59 -6.48
N LYS A 20 2.88 3.48 -7.40
CA LYS A 20 4.19 3.42 -8.07
C LYS A 20 5.33 4.04 -7.25
N LYS A 21 5.00 4.98 -6.36
CA LYS A 21 5.97 5.72 -5.55
C LYS A 21 5.37 6.11 -4.21
N CYS A 22 6.14 5.96 -3.14
CA CYS A 22 5.76 6.32 -1.77
C CYS A 22 5.89 7.82 -1.58
N LYS A 23 4.88 8.43 -0.96
CA LYS A 23 4.85 9.88 -0.78
C LYS A 23 5.67 10.32 0.43
N SER A 24 5.83 9.45 1.43
CA SER A 24 6.68 9.67 2.59
C SER A 24 8.17 9.44 2.29
N CYS A 25 8.55 8.27 1.80
CA CYS A 25 9.97 7.91 1.64
C CYS A 25 10.48 7.88 0.18
N GLY A 26 9.59 7.95 -0.81
CA GLY A 26 9.96 7.81 -2.23
C GLY A 26 10.18 6.38 -2.72
N GLY A 27 10.07 5.36 -1.85
CA GLY A 27 10.20 3.94 -2.22
C GLY A 27 9.14 3.47 -3.21
N THR A 28 9.44 2.42 -3.96
CA THR A 28 8.55 1.85 -5.00
C THR A 28 7.97 0.50 -4.61
N GLU A 29 8.36 -0.01 -3.44
CA GLU A 29 7.95 -1.31 -2.93
C GLU A 29 6.76 -1.17 -1.99
N PHE A 30 5.69 -1.89 -2.36
CA PHE A 30 4.46 -1.94 -1.59
C PHE A 30 3.91 -3.35 -1.57
N GLU A 31 3.50 -3.78 -0.39
CA GLU A 31 2.75 -5.01 -0.16
C GLU A 31 1.25 -4.69 -0.16
N LYS A 32 0.45 -5.58 -0.77
CA LYS A 32 -1.01 -5.46 -0.66
C LYS A 32 -1.39 -5.92 0.74
N MET A 33 -2.02 -5.06 1.52
CA MET A 33 -2.64 -5.49 2.75
C MET A 33 -3.99 -6.12 2.41
N PRO A 34 -4.29 -7.30 2.96
CA PRO A 34 -5.63 -7.82 2.91
C PRO A 34 -6.50 -6.90 3.79
N GLU A 35 -7.20 -5.95 3.17
CA GLU A 35 -8.48 -5.55 3.74
C GLU A 35 -9.37 -6.76 3.56
N ASP A 36 -9.60 -7.46 4.66
CA ASP A 36 -10.60 -8.49 4.87
C ASP A 36 -11.86 -8.14 4.04
N SER A 37 -11.90 -8.66 2.81
CA SER A 37 -13.13 -8.69 2.04
C SER A 37 -13.96 -9.77 2.70
N ALA A 38 -14.77 -9.29 3.63
CA ALA A 38 -16.14 -9.70 3.83
C ALA A 38 -16.34 -11.22 3.77
N LYS A 39 -16.31 -11.84 4.94
CA LYS A 39 -17.24 -12.93 5.19
C LYS A 39 -18.51 -12.37 5.81
#